data_AF-A0A257H3Q7-F1
#
_entry.id   AF-A0A257H3Q7-F1
#
_cell.length_a   1.000
_cell.length_b   1.000
_cell.length_c   1.000
_cell.angle_alpha   90.00
_cell.angle_beta   90.00
_cell.angle_gamma   90.00
#
_symmetry.space_group_name_H-M   'P 1'
#
loop_
_entity.id
_entity.type
_entity.pdbx_description
1 polymer ?
#
loop_
_entity_poly.entity_id
_entity_poly.type
_entity_poly.pdbx_seq_one_letter_code
_entity_poly.pdbx_strand_id
1 'polypeptide(L)'
;MKMHVSSTTGHQRLVAGAVVGVVVSLLPFPVSWASHALLAWCAGSATFLVLAWWLAIACDAARTRALAQKQDQPSVLLFLLVLASVFASTAAIAVMLQQAQGLGTLALLAHLALSMVALGLSWLLMQAIFAFRYAHLYYQEELLGHVAGAGLEFPGKQPPDYFDFLYYAHVVGMTSQVSDVVVTSRKMRRLTLLHSVTSFAFNMLVLALSINVMSGAIKF
;
A
#
# COMPACT_ATOMS: atom_id res chain seq x y z
N MET A 1 31.88 -3.89 -4.33
CA MET A 1 30.92 -2.91 -3.79
C MET A 1 29.50 -3.43 -4.00
N LYS A 2 29.08 -4.45 -3.22
CA LYS A 2 27.75 -5.07 -3.33
C LYS A 2 26.77 -4.23 -2.52
N MET A 3 25.83 -3.58 -3.20
CA MET A 3 24.93 -2.57 -2.65
C MET A 3 24.16 -3.07 -1.42
N HIS A 4 24.29 -2.32 -0.31
CA HIS A 4 23.60 -2.43 0.97
C HIS A 4 22.07 -2.15 0.90
N VAL A 5 21.43 -2.32 -0.26
CA VAL A 5 20.00 -1.99 -0.46
C VAL A 5 19.07 -3.05 0.15
N SER A 6 19.55 -4.28 0.36
CA SER A 6 18.72 -5.37 0.90
C SER A 6 18.33 -5.24 2.38
N SER A 7 18.90 -4.30 3.13
CA SER A 7 18.64 -4.15 4.56
C SER A 7 17.87 -2.88 4.88
N THR A 8 17.12 -2.34 3.91
CA THR A 8 16.31 -1.15 4.19
C THR A 8 15.25 -1.49 5.23
N THR A 9 15.17 -0.71 6.30
CA THR A 9 14.08 -0.83 7.28
C THR A 9 12.80 -0.20 6.72
N GLY A 10 11.63 -0.54 7.27
CA GLY A 10 10.37 0.08 6.87
C GLY A 10 10.41 1.61 6.92
N HIS A 11 11.05 2.17 7.94
CA HIS A 11 11.27 3.62 8.08
C HIS A 11 12.15 4.19 6.97
N GLN A 12 13.23 3.51 6.58
CA GLN A 12 14.11 3.97 5.51
C GLN A 12 13.39 4.02 4.16
N ARG A 13 12.52 3.05 3.87
CA ARG A 13 11.68 3.07 2.66
C ARG A 13 10.69 4.23 2.67
N LEU A 14 10.05 4.49 3.81
CA LEU A 14 9.13 5.63 3.96
C LEU A 14 9.85 6.96 3.82
N VAL A 15 11.02 7.11 4.44
CA VAL A 15 11.85 8.33 4.33
C VAL A 15 12.32 8.52 2.88
N ALA A 16 12.78 7.48 2.20
CA ALA A 16 13.15 7.56 0.79
C ALA A 16 11.97 8.01 -0.09
N GLY A 17 10.78 7.44 0.12
CA GLY A 17 9.56 7.86 -0.56
C GLY A 17 9.19 9.31 -0.26
N ALA A 18 9.27 9.73 1.01
CA ALA A 18 8.99 11.11 1.42
C ALA A 18 9.98 12.11 0.79
N VAL A 19 11.28 11.79 0.78
CA VAL A 19 12.31 12.62 0.16
C VAL A 19 12.04 12.77 -1.34
N VAL A 20 11.76 11.68 -2.04
CA VAL A 20 11.42 11.75 -3.47
C VAL A 20 10.16 12.57 -3.70
N GLY A 21 9.12 12.39 -2.88
CA GLY A 21 7.90 13.19 -2.94
C GLY A 21 8.16 14.69 -2.75
N VAL A 22 8.98 15.06 -1.77
CA VAL A 22 9.38 16.45 -1.53
C VAL A 22 10.16 17.00 -2.72
N VAL A 23 11.14 16.26 -3.25
CA VAL A 23 11.92 16.69 -4.42
C VAL A 23 10.99 16.95 -5.61
N VAL A 24 10.06 16.04 -5.88
CA VAL A 24 9.08 16.22 -6.98
C VAL A 24 8.15 17.40 -6.73
N SER A 25 7.77 17.67 -5.49
CA SER A 25 6.92 18.83 -5.16
C SER A 25 7.62 20.18 -5.34
N LEU A 26 8.95 20.21 -5.31
CA LEU A 26 9.76 21.41 -5.49
C LEU A 26 10.11 21.71 -6.97
N LEU A 27 9.84 20.78 -7.88
CA LEU A 27 10.10 20.98 -9.30
C LEU A 27 9.05 21.92 -9.92
N PRO A 28 9.46 22.94 -10.69
CA PRO A 28 8.54 23.95 -11.23
C PRO A 28 7.83 23.44 -12.49
N PHE A 29 6.90 22.50 -12.36
CA PHE A 29 6.06 22.11 -13.50
C PHE A 29 4.92 23.13 -13.72
N PRO A 30 4.52 23.41 -14.97
CA PRO A 30 3.42 24.32 -15.28
C PRO A 30 2.07 23.63 -15.10
N VAL A 31 1.79 23.10 -13.90
CA VAL A 31 0.54 22.40 -13.57
C VAL A 31 -0.09 22.99 -12.31
N SER A 32 -1.36 22.64 -12.08
CA SER A 32 -2.07 23.10 -10.88
C SER A 32 -1.40 22.60 -9.60
N TRP A 33 -1.59 23.32 -8.48
CA TRP A 33 -1.06 22.92 -7.17
C TRP A 33 -1.51 21.51 -6.75
N ALA A 34 -2.72 21.12 -7.12
CA ALA A 34 -3.27 19.81 -6.78
C ALA A 34 -2.67 18.70 -7.67
N SER A 35 -2.40 18.98 -8.95
CA SER A 35 -1.65 18.08 -9.83
C SER A 35 -0.21 17.88 -9.33
N HIS A 36 0.44 18.95 -8.84
CA HIS A 36 1.75 18.84 -8.19
C HIS A 36 1.72 17.93 -6.96
N ALA A 37 0.73 18.08 -6.09
CA ALA A 37 0.57 17.23 -4.91
C ALA A 37 0.38 15.75 -5.30
N LEU A 38 -0.43 15.48 -6.34
CA LEU A 38 -0.60 14.11 -6.85
C LEU A 38 0.66 13.53 -7.48
N LEU A 39 1.43 14.33 -8.22
CA LEU A 39 2.71 13.88 -8.77
C LEU A 39 3.70 13.52 -7.67
N ALA A 40 3.81 14.36 -6.64
CA ALA A 40 4.63 14.09 -5.46
C ALA A 40 4.19 12.80 -4.74
N TRP A 41 2.88 12.62 -4.56
CA TRP A 41 2.31 11.40 -3.99
C TRP A 41 2.64 10.15 -4.81
N CYS A 42 2.44 10.21 -6.13
CA CYS A 42 2.75 9.11 -7.04
C CYS A 42 4.24 8.74 -6.98
N ALA A 43 5.13 9.74 -7.03
CA ALA A 43 6.57 9.50 -7.00
C ALA A 43 7.02 8.88 -5.68
N GLY A 44 6.53 9.39 -4.54
CA GLY A 44 6.85 8.84 -3.23
C GLY A 44 6.31 7.42 -3.04
N SER A 45 5.06 7.18 -3.44
CA SER A 45 4.40 5.87 -3.35
C SER A 45 5.09 4.84 -4.25
N ALA A 46 5.40 5.20 -5.49
CA ALA A 46 6.14 4.34 -6.42
C ALA A 46 7.53 4.00 -5.88
N THR A 47 8.25 4.97 -5.32
CA THR A 47 9.56 4.73 -4.70
C THR A 47 9.47 3.73 -3.56
N PHE A 48 8.49 3.89 -2.65
CA PHE A 48 8.27 2.94 -1.58
C PHE A 48 7.97 1.53 -2.12
N LEU A 49 7.08 1.42 -3.11
CA LEU A 49 6.67 0.16 -3.70
C LEU A 49 7.82 -0.55 -4.41
N VAL A 50 8.64 0.17 -5.18
CA VAL A 50 9.83 -0.40 -5.83
C VAL A 50 10.80 -0.95 -4.79
N LEU A 51 11.07 -0.20 -3.72
CA LEU A 51 11.96 -0.67 -2.65
C LEU A 51 11.37 -1.86 -1.88
N ALA A 52 10.06 -1.86 -1.64
CA ALA A 52 9.34 -2.96 -1.00
C ALA A 52 9.39 -4.23 -1.86
N TRP A 53 9.17 -4.11 -3.16
CA TRP A 53 9.22 -5.20 -4.11
C TRP A 53 10.62 -5.78 -4.26
N TRP A 54 11.63 -4.91 -4.35
CA TRP A 54 13.04 -5.32 -4.37
C TRP A 54 13.43 -6.07 -3.10
N LEU A 55 12.94 -5.65 -1.93
CA LEU A 55 13.14 -6.39 -0.68
C LEU A 55 12.52 -7.79 -0.76
N ALA A 56 11.29 -7.89 -1.25
CA ALA A 56 10.59 -9.18 -1.38
C ALA A 56 11.35 -10.16 -2.29
N ILE A 57 11.88 -9.69 -3.43
CA ILE A 57 12.72 -10.51 -4.32
C ILE A 57 14.04 -10.93 -3.65
N ALA A 58 14.64 -10.04 -2.85
CA ALA A 58 15.96 -10.26 -2.27
C ALA A 58 15.97 -11.06 -0.95
N CYS A 59 14.80 -11.40 -0.40
CA CYS A 59 14.68 -12.10 0.89
C CYS A 59 14.02 -13.46 0.69
N ASP A 60 14.76 -14.51 1.04
CA ASP A 60 14.17 -15.82 1.30
C ASP A 60 13.44 -15.83 2.66
N ALA A 61 12.82 -16.95 3.01
CA ALA A 61 12.11 -17.10 4.27
C ALA A 61 13.00 -16.86 5.50
N ALA A 62 14.26 -17.30 5.48
CA ALA A 62 15.19 -17.12 6.60
C ALA A 62 15.51 -15.63 6.84
N ARG A 63 15.75 -14.89 5.76
CA ARG A 63 16.01 -13.46 5.81
C ARG A 63 14.76 -12.66 6.16
N THR A 64 13.61 -13.05 5.63
CA THR A 64 12.30 -12.47 5.97
C THR A 64 12.06 -12.58 7.47
N ARG A 65 12.25 -13.78 8.04
CA ARG A 65 12.17 -14.05 9.48
C ARG A 65 13.09 -13.15 10.29
N ALA A 66 14.37 -13.10 9.93
CA ALA A 66 15.37 -12.31 10.66
C ALA A 66 15.05 -10.81 10.64
N LEU A 67 14.58 -10.27 9.50
CA LEU A 67 14.20 -8.86 9.38
C LEU A 67 12.90 -8.56 10.12
N ALA A 68 11.90 -9.43 10.02
CA ALA A 68 10.61 -9.28 10.70
C ALA A 68 10.74 -9.30 12.22
N GLN A 69 11.66 -10.11 12.76
CA GLN A 69 11.96 -10.18 14.19
C GLN A 69 12.82 -9.00 14.68
N LYS A 70 13.76 -8.53 13.86
CA LYS A 70 14.63 -7.37 14.18
C LYS A 70 13.94 -6.02 14.07
N GLN A 71 12.86 -5.93 13.29
CA GLN A 71 12.09 -4.70 13.20
C GLN A 71 11.43 -4.44 14.55
N ASP A 72 12.00 -3.51 15.32
CA ASP A 72 11.28 -2.89 16.43
C ASP A 72 9.94 -2.42 15.89
N GLN A 73 8.89 -2.79 16.63
CA GLN A 73 7.48 -2.67 16.30
C GLN A 73 7.22 -1.60 15.22
N PRO A 74 6.76 -1.95 14.00
CA PRO A 74 6.38 -0.93 13.04
C PRO A 74 5.30 -0.09 13.71
N SER A 75 5.65 1.17 14.01
CA SER A 75 4.82 2.03 14.85
C SER A 75 3.42 2.01 14.28
N VAL A 76 2.45 1.55 15.07
CA VAL A 76 1.03 1.53 14.67
C VAL A 76 0.64 2.90 14.14
N LEU A 77 1.26 3.96 14.67
CA LEU A 77 1.13 5.32 14.18
C LEU A 77 1.52 5.49 12.70
N LEU A 78 2.66 4.95 12.26
CA LEU A 78 3.08 5.05 10.86
C LEU A 78 2.17 4.24 9.94
N PHE A 79 1.76 3.06 10.40
CA PHE A 79 0.77 2.26 9.69
C PHE A 79 -0.54 3.05 9.49
N LEU A 80 -1.07 3.66 10.55
CA LEU A 80 -2.27 4.49 10.50
C LEU A 80 -2.07 5.76 9.68
N LEU A 81 -0.89 6.39 9.74
CA LEU A 81 -0.57 7.61 9.01
C LEU A 81 -0.54 7.34 7.51
N VAL A 82 0.12 6.27 7.06
CA VAL A 82 0.13 5.94 5.64
C VAL A 82 -1.28 5.56 5.17
N LEU A 83 -2.03 4.82 6.00
CA LEU A 83 -3.41 4.50 5.67
C LEU A 83 -4.29 5.75 5.56
N ALA A 84 -4.15 6.69 6.48
CA ALA A 84 -4.84 7.98 6.41
C ALA A 84 -4.41 8.77 5.16
N SER A 85 -3.13 8.70 4.79
CA SER A 85 -2.61 9.38 3.60
C SER A 85 -3.18 8.79 2.31
N VAL A 86 -3.39 7.46 2.25
CA VAL A 86 -4.11 6.79 1.16
C VAL A 86 -5.53 7.37 1.03
N PHE A 87 -6.30 7.45 2.12
CA PHE A 87 -7.65 8.03 2.05
C PHE A 87 -7.67 9.52 1.72
N ALA A 88 -6.73 10.29 2.28
CA ALA A 88 -6.59 11.71 1.98
C ALA A 88 -6.28 11.93 0.49
N SER A 89 -5.40 11.09 -0.10
CA SER A 89 -5.11 11.13 -1.53
C SER A 89 -6.37 10.87 -2.37
N THR A 90 -7.19 9.90 -1.99
CA THR A 90 -8.42 9.57 -2.70
C THR A 90 -9.47 10.68 -2.58
N ALA A 91 -9.58 11.33 -1.42
CA ALA A 91 -10.46 12.48 -1.24
C ALA A 91 -9.98 13.70 -2.07
N ALA A 92 -8.67 13.94 -2.13
CA ALA A 92 -8.12 15.00 -2.97
C ALA A 92 -8.41 14.77 -4.46
N ILE A 93 -8.32 13.52 -4.92
CA ILE A 93 -8.69 13.12 -6.29
C ILE A 93 -10.17 13.41 -6.57
N ALA A 94 -11.06 13.12 -5.61
CA ALA A 94 -12.48 13.42 -5.73
C ALA A 94 -12.75 14.91 -5.98
N VAL A 95 -12.09 15.77 -5.20
CA VAL A 95 -12.22 17.23 -5.32
C VAL A 95 -11.64 17.72 -6.63
N MET A 96 -10.48 17.20 -7.05
CA MET A 96 -9.86 17.57 -8.33
C MET A 96 -10.77 17.25 -9.52
N LEU A 97 -11.44 16.10 -9.51
CA LEU A 97 -12.31 15.68 -10.62
C LEU A 97 -13.53 16.58 -10.77
N GLN A 98 -14.05 17.14 -9.67
CA GLN A 98 -15.14 18.13 -9.72
C GLN A 98 -14.69 19.46 -10.32
N GLN A 99 -13.44 19.86 -10.06
CA GLN A 99 -12.86 21.12 -10.53
C GLN A 99 -12.35 21.07 -11.98
N ALA A 100 -12.24 19.88 -12.57
CA ALA A 100 -11.77 19.68 -13.95
C ALA A 100 -12.80 20.06 -15.03
N GLN A 101 -14.03 20.43 -14.64
CA GLN A 101 -15.09 20.89 -15.54
C GLN A 101 -14.68 22.22 -16.21
N GLY A 102 -14.14 22.16 -17.43
CA GLY A 102 -13.72 23.35 -18.20
C GLY A 102 -12.27 23.31 -18.71
N LEU A 103 -11.51 22.27 -18.38
CA LEU A 103 -10.18 22.04 -18.96
C LEU A 103 -10.29 21.57 -20.43
N GLY A 104 -9.30 21.93 -21.26
CA GLY A 104 -9.17 21.37 -22.60
C GLY A 104 -9.01 19.84 -22.57
N THR A 105 -9.45 19.14 -23.63
CA THR A 105 -9.54 17.67 -23.69
C THR A 105 -8.26 16.95 -23.28
N LEU A 106 -7.09 17.45 -23.73
CA LEU A 106 -5.79 16.85 -23.39
C LEU A 106 -5.46 16.99 -21.90
N ALA A 107 -5.73 18.15 -21.31
CA ALA A 107 -5.49 18.39 -19.89
C ALA A 107 -6.43 17.52 -19.03
N LEU A 108 -7.69 17.38 -19.43
CA LEU A 108 -8.64 16.49 -18.74
C LEU A 108 -8.15 15.03 -18.76
N LEU A 109 -7.72 14.52 -19.92
CA LEU A 109 -7.18 13.15 -20.04
C LEU A 109 -5.94 12.94 -19.17
N ALA A 110 -5.02 13.91 -19.13
CA ALA A 110 -3.83 13.82 -18.28
C ALA A 110 -4.17 13.79 -16.78
N HIS A 111 -5.16 14.59 -16.34
CA HIS A 111 -5.63 14.57 -14.95
C HIS A 111 -6.30 13.25 -14.58
N LEU A 112 -7.11 12.70 -15.48
CA LEU A 112 -7.74 11.39 -15.28
C LEU A 112 -6.70 10.29 -15.18
N ALA A 113 -5.72 10.26 -16.09
CA ALA A 113 -4.64 9.28 -16.07
C ALA A 113 -3.82 9.38 -14.78
N LEU A 114 -3.41 10.59 -14.38
CA LEU A 114 -2.67 10.79 -13.13
C LEU A 114 -3.47 10.33 -11.90
N SER A 115 -4.77 10.62 -11.88
CA SER A 115 -5.66 10.18 -10.79
C SER A 115 -5.75 8.66 -10.73
N MET A 116 -5.92 7.98 -11.86
CA MET A 116 -5.96 6.52 -11.92
C MET A 116 -4.65 5.88 -11.45
N VAL A 117 -3.51 6.47 -11.83
CA VAL A 117 -2.19 6.04 -11.34
C VAL A 117 -2.09 6.23 -9.83
N ALA A 118 -2.51 7.39 -9.31
CA ALA A 118 -2.50 7.66 -7.88
C ALA A 118 -3.38 6.67 -7.10
N LEU A 119 -4.58 6.34 -7.59
CA LEU A 119 -5.46 5.34 -6.98
C LEU A 119 -4.82 3.95 -6.97
N GLY A 120 -4.25 3.53 -8.10
CA GLY A 120 -3.56 2.24 -8.21
C GLY A 120 -2.36 2.14 -7.27
N LEU A 121 -1.54 3.19 -7.19
CA LEU A 121 -0.40 3.24 -6.27
C LEU A 121 -0.84 3.24 -4.80
N SER A 122 -1.89 4.00 -4.46
CA SER A 122 -2.47 4.02 -3.10
C SER A 122 -2.98 2.63 -2.69
N TRP A 123 -3.65 1.92 -3.61
CA TRP A 123 -4.12 0.55 -3.37
C TRP A 123 -2.95 -0.41 -3.14
N LEU A 124 -1.96 -0.43 -4.04
CA LEU A 124 -0.77 -1.28 -3.91
C LEU A 124 0.01 -0.98 -2.62
N LEU A 125 0.14 0.30 -2.26
CA LEU A 125 0.82 0.74 -1.06
C LEU A 125 0.15 0.20 0.20
N MET A 126 -1.18 0.24 0.26
CA MET A 126 -1.97 -0.37 1.32
C MET A 126 -1.67 -1.88 1.43
N GLN A 127 -1.70 -2.61 0.31
CA GLN A 127 -1.43 -4.06 0.31
C GLN A 127 -0.02 -4.38 0.81
N ALA A 128 0.99 -3.64 0.35
CA ALA A 128 2.38 -3.82 0.77
C ALA A 128 2.56 -3.57 2.28
N ILE A 129 1.89 -2.54 2.81
CA ILE A 129 1.98 -2.19 4.24
C ILE A 129 1.34 -3.27 5.12
N PHE A 130 0.16 -3.77 4.73
CA PHE A 130 -0.47 -4.89 5.44
C PHE A 130 0.38 -6.16 5.33
N ALA A 131 0.97 -6.46 4.17
CA ALA A 131 1.86 -7.61 3.99
C ALA A 131 3.05 -7.58 4.97
N PHE A 132 3.75 -6.45 5.07
CA PHE A 132 4.84 -6.31 6.04
C PHE A 132 4.35 -6.40 7.49
N ARG A 133 3.14 -5.91 7.79
CA ARG A 133 2.55 -6.03 9.11
C ARG A 133 2.20 -7.48 9.47
N TYR A 134 1.70 -8.25 8.51
CA TYR A 134 1.47 -9.69 8.68
C TYR A 134 2.79 -10.42 8.91
N ALA A 135 3.82 -10.16 8.10
CA ALA A 135 5.14 -10.78 8.26
C ALA A 135 5.72 -10.52 9.64
N HIS A 136 5.68 -9.26 10.10
CA HIS A 136 6.14 -8.89 11.42
C HIS A 136 5.37 -9.60 12.53
N LEU A 137 4.02 -9.53 12.51
CA LEU A 137 3.22 -10.14 13.56
C LEU A 137 3.37 -11.67 13.56
N TYR A 138 3.47 -12.31 12.39
CA TYR A 138 3.67 -13.74 12.26
C TYR A 138 4.97 -14.17 12.93
N TYR A 139 6.09 -13.55 12.54
CA TYR A 139 7.40 -13.95 13.03
C TYR A 139 7.69 -13.53 14.47
N GLN A 140 6.97 -12.53 15.00
CA GLN A 140 6.97 -12.18 16.42
C GLN A 140 6.21 -13.22 17.26
N GLU A 141 5.01 -13.62 16.85
CA GLU A 141 4.23 -14.64 17.57
C GLU A 141 4.92 -16.02 17.51
N GLU A 142 5.64 -16.30 16.41
CA GLU A 142 6.52 -17.46 16.27
C GLU A 142 7.71 -17.42 17.24
N LEU A 143 8.39 -16.27 17.35
CA LEU A 143 9.52 -16.07 18.29
C LEU A 143 9.10 -16.27 19.75
N LEU A 144 7.89 -15.83 20.10
CA LEU A 144 7.32 -15.93 21.44
C LEU A 144 6.78 -17.34 21.76
N GLY A 145 6.74 -18.26 20.79
CA GLY A 145 6.26 -19.63 20.99
C GLY A 145 4.78 -19.69 21.41
N HIS A 146 3.94 -18.80 20.89
CA HIS A 146 2.53 -18.74 21.30
C HIS A 146 1.76 -20.03 20.99
N VAL A 147 0.87 -20.44 21.91
CA VAL A 147 0.09 -21.70 21.85
C VAL A 147 -0.75 -21.84 20.57
N ALA A 148 -1.18 -20.72 19.97
CA ALA A 148 -1.96 -20.70 18.72
C ALA A 148 -1.09 -20.71 17.45
N GLY A 149 0.23 -20.90 17.58
CA GLY A 149 1.21 -20.76 16.50
C GLY A 149 1.40 -19.30 16.07
N ALA A 150 2.00 -19.12 14.89
CA ALA A 150 2.32 -17.82 14.31
C ALA A 150 1.11 -17.04 13.74
N GLY A 151 -0.11 -17.60 13.86
CA GLY A 151 -1.38 -16.91 13.55
C GLY A 151 -1.87 -16.98 12.11
N LEU A 152 -1.02 -17.39 11.16
CA LEU A 152 -1.39 -17.77 9.79
C LEU A 152 -0.85 -19.17 9.49
N GLU A 153 -1.60 -19.96 8.74
CA GLU A 153 -1.19 -21.27 8.26
C GLU A 153 -1.18 -21.26 6.74
N PHE A 154 0.03 -21.27 6.16
CA PHE A 154 0.24 -21.32 4.72
C PHE A 154 0.27 -22.79 4.24
N PRO A 155 -0.29 -23.09 3.07
CA PRO A 155 -0.23 -24.44 2.51
C PRO A 155 1.22 -24.86 2.24
N GLY A 156 1.47 -26.17 2.22
CA GLY A 156 2.81 -26.73 1.93
C GLY A 156 3.81 -26.70 3.09
N LYS A 157 3.47 -26.09 4.24
CA LYS A 157 4.29 -26.08 5.48
C LYS A 157 5.72 -25.55 5.31
N GLN A 158 5.98 -24.77 4.27
CA GLN A 158 7.24 -24.05 4.12
C GLN A 158 7.21 -22.77 4.95
N PRO A 159 8.34 -22.32 5.51
CA PRO A 159 8.38 -21.04 6.21
C PRO A 159 8.08 -19.90 5.22
N PRO A 160 7.13 -18.99 5.52
CA PRO A 160 6.62 -18.03 4.53
C PRO A 160 7.59 -16.87 4.28
N ASP A 161 7.85 -16.51 3.03
CA ASP A 161 8.63 -15.32 2.69
C ASP A 161 7.73 -14.07 2.50
N TYR A 162 8.33 -12.94 2.11
CA TYR A 162 7.54 -11.71 1.87
C TYR A 162 6.49 -11.87 0.75
N PHE A 163 6.70 -12.73 -0.25
CA PHE A 163 5.72 -12.98 -1.29
C PHE A 163 4.50 -13.75 -0.78
N ASP A 164 4.67 -14.66 0.18
CA ASP A 164 3.53 -15.32 0.83
C ASP A 164 2.64 -14.31 1.57
N PHE A 165 3.25 -13.37 2.30
CA PHE A 165 2.50 -12.31 2.99
C PHE A 165 1.89 -11.30 2.02
N LEU A 166 2.57 -10.98 0.92
CA LEU A 166 2.02 -10.16 -0.16
C LEU A 166 0.84 -10.85 -0.81
N TYR A 167 0.94 -12.14 -1.13
CA TYR A 167 -0.15 -12.95 -1.66
C TYR A 167 -1.36 -12.88 -0.73
N TYR A 168 -1.18 -13.19 0.56
CA TYR A 168 -2.26 -13.13 1.54
C TYR A 168 -2.89 -11.73 1.63
N ALA A 169 -2.07 -10.68 1.68
CA ALA A 169 -2.55 -9.31 1.72
C ALA A 169 -3.37 -8.95 0.47
N HIS A 170 -2.91 -9.29 -0.73
CA HIS A 170 -3.62 -8.99 -1.98
C HIS A 170 -4.94 -9.76 -2.08
N VAL A 171 -4.99 -11.03 -1.67
CA VAL A 171 -6.24 -11.80 -1.65
C VAL A 171 -7.29 -11.11 -0.77
N VAL A 172 -6.89 -10.66 0.42
CA VAL A 172 -7.77 -9.89 1.32
C VAL A 172 -8.22 -8.57 0.68
N GLY A 173 -7.31 -7.80 0.06
CA GLY A 173 -7.65 -6.47 -0.47
C GLY A 173 -8.41 -6.48 -1.80
N MET A 174 -8.23 -7.53 -2.61
CA MET A 174 -9.08 -7.79 -3.78
C MET A 174 -10.50 -8.22 -3.37
N THR A 175 -10.77 -8.38 -2.06
CA THR A 175 -12.05 -8.86 -1.51
C THR A 175 -12.46 -10.23 -2.04
N SER A 176 -11.50 -11.01 -2.54
CA SER A 176 -11.70 -12.39 -2.98
C SER A 176 -11.39 -13.30 -1.80
N GLN A 177 -12.38 -13.93 -1.17
CA GLN A 177 -12.16 -14.81 -0.01
C GLN A 177 -11.54 -16.19 -0.37
N VAL A 178 -11.05 -16.38 -1.58
CA VAL A 178 -10.41 -17.63 -2.01
C VAL A 178 -8.90 -17.56 -1.70
N SER A 179 -8.55 -17.46 -0.41
CA SER A 179 -7.18 -17.73 0.05
C SER A 179 -7.08 -19.18 0.54
N ASP A 180 -6.00 -19.85 0.18
CA ASP A 180 -5.59 -21.13 0.77
C ASP A 180 -4.89 -20.99 2.14
N VAL A 181 -4.70 -19.74 2.60
CA VAL A 181 -4.10 -19.39 3.90
C VAL A 181 -5.18 -19.30 5.00
N VAL A 182 -4.98 -20.02 6.11
CA VAL A 182 -5.93 -20.07 7.24
C VAL A 182 -5.48 -19.16 8.38
N VAL A 183 -6.42 -18.40 8.95
CA VAL A 183 -6.14 -17.49 10.10
C VAL A 183 -6.39 -18.18 11.43
N THR A 184 -5.34 -18.56 12.14
CA THR A 184 -5.43 -19.39 13.36
C THR A 184 -5.57 -18.56 14.64
N SER A 185 -4.93 -17.39 14.76
CA SER A 185 -4.92 -16.60 16.00
C SER A 185 -5.96 -15.47 16.04
N ARG A 186 -6.42 -15.11 17.25
CA ARG A 186 -7.35 -13.97 17.47
C ARG A 186 -6.72 -12.64 17.06
N LYS A 187 -5.42 -12.46 17.31
CA LYS A 187 -4.69 -11.24 16.93
C LYS A 187 -4.65 -11.07 15.41
N MET A 188 -4.30 -12.14 14.68
CA MET A 188 -4.32 -12.11 13.21
C MET A 188 -5.72 -11.85 12.66
N ARG A 189 -6.77 -12.49 13.21
CA ARG A 189 -8.15 -12.21 12.79
C ARG A 189 -8.55 -10.74 12.92
N ARG A 190 -8.13 -10.05 13.99
CA ARG A 190 -8.38 -8.61 14.16
C ARG A 190 -7.65 -7.77 13.11
N LEU A 191 -6.41 -8.12 12.78
CA LEU A 191 -5.64 -7.43 11.75
C LEU A 191 -6.25 -7.67 10.36
N THR A 192 -6.65 -8.91 10.06
CA THR A 192 -7.35 -9.26 8.82
C THR A 192 -8.67 -8.51 8.70
N LEU A 193 -9.47 -8.44 9.79
CA LEU A 193 -10.71 -7.67 9.78
C LEU A 193 -10.47 -6.19 9.45
N LEU A 194 -9.46 -5.57 10.07
CA LEU A 194 -9.08 -4.20 9.77
C LEU A 194 -8.72 -4.05 8.29
N HIS A 195 -7.87 -4.94 7.76
CA HIS A 195 -7.48 -4.94 6.36
C HIS A 195 -8.69 -5.10 5.41
N SER A 196 -9.59 -6.03 5.69
CA SER A 196 -10.79 -6.27 4.89
C SER A 196 -11.71 -5.05 4.86
N VAL A 197 -12.03 -4.46 6.02
CA VAL A 197 -12.91 -3.29 6.11
C VAL A 197 -12.30 -2.09 5.39
N THR A 198 -11.01 -1.85 5.61
CA THR A 198 -10.28 -0.77 4.96
C THR A 198 -10.23 -0.94 3.44
N SER A 199 -9.94 -2.15 2.96
CA SER A 199 -9.90 -2.44 1.52
C SER A 199 -11.27 -2.31 0.87
N PHE A 200 -12.31 -2.81 1.54
CA PHE A 200 -13.68 -2.66 1.06
C PHE A 200 -14.08 -1.19 0.96
N ALA A 201 -13.77 -0.37 1.98
CA ALA A 201 -14.05 1.07 1.95
C ALA A 201 -13.29 1.78 0.81
N PHE A 202 -12.01 1.44 0.59
CA PHE A 202 -11.23 1.97 -0.52
C PHE A 202 -11.85 1.60 -1.88
N ASN A 203 -12.20 0.32 -2.08
CA ASN A 203 -12.82 -0.16 -3.32
C ASN A 203 -14.17 0.53 -3.59
N MET A 204 -15.00 0.71 -2.55
CA MET A 204 -16.26 1.44 -2.66
C MET A 204 -16.05 2.91 -3.01
N LEU A 205 -15.02 3.56 -2.47
CA LEU A 205 -14.69 4.94 -2.79
C LEU A 205 -14.23 5.06 -4.25
N VAL A 206 -13.35 4.18 -4.73
CA VAL A 206 -12.93 4.13 -6.13
C VAL A 206 -14.12 3.92 -7.07
N LEU A 207 -15.04 3.02 -6.71
CA LEU A 207 -16.26 2.77 -7.48
C LEU A 207 -17.14 4.02 -7.55
N ALA A 208 -17.39 4.67 -6.41
CA ALA A 208 -18.18 5.90 -6.34
C ALA A 208 -17.57 7.04 -7.18
N LEU A 209 -16.24 7.20 -7.13
CA LEU A 209 -15.52 8.18 -7.96
C LEU A 209 -15.63 7.86 -9.45
N SER A 210 -15.50 6.59 -9.81
CA SER A 210 -15.62 6.14 -11.20
C SER A 210 -17.01 6.46 -11.77
N ILE A 211 -18.07 6.20 -10.99
CA ILE A 211 -19.46 6.53 -11.37
C ILE A 211 -19.64 8.04 -11.51
N ASN A 212 -19.12 8.83 -10.58
CA ASN A 212 -19.23 10.30 -10.63
C ASN A 212 -18.54 10.87 -11.89
N VAL A 213 -17.34 10.39 -12.20
CA VAL A 213 -16.61 10.78 -13.42
C VAL A 213 -17.38 10.41 -14.67
N MET A 214 -17.92 9.19 -14.76
CA MET A 214 -18.73 8.76 -15.89
C MET A 214 -20.00 9.61 -16.04
N SER A 215 -20.70 9.88 -14.95
CA SER A 215 -21.91 10.72 -14.95
C SER A 215 -21.63 12.16 -15.37
N GLY A 216 -20.46 12.71 -15.02
CA GLY A 216 -20.06 14.05 -15.42
C GLY A 216 -19.56 14.14 -16.87
N ALA A 217 -19.04 13.04 -17.42
CA ALA A 217 -18.56 12.94 -18.80
C ALA A 217 -19.69 12.71 -19.82
N ILE A 218 -20.77 12.03 -19.42
CA ILE A 218 -21.96 11.82 -20.25
C ILE A 218 -22.90 13.02 -20.05
N LYS A 219 -22.74 14.06 -20.89
CA LYS A 219 -23.75 15.11 -21.03
C LYS A 219 -24.62 14.78 -22.25
N PHE A 220 -25.93 14.54 -22.03
CA PHE A 220 -26.95 14.58 -23.09
C PHE A 220 -27.26 16.04 -23.45
#